data_AF-L1M663-F1
#
_entry.id   AF-L1M663-F1
#
_cell.length_a   1.000
_cell.length_b   1.000
_cell.length_c   1.000
_cell.angle_alpha   90.00
_cell.angle_beta   90.00
_cell.angle_gamma   90.00
#
_symmetry.space_group_name_H-M   'P 1'
#
loop_
_entity.id
_entity.type
_entity.pdbx_description
1 polymer ?
#
loop_
_entity_poly.entity_id
_entity_poly.type
_entity_poly.pdbx_seq_one_letter_code
_entity_poly.pdbx_strand_id
1 'polypeptide(L)'
;MNQTAIARSWVEHANGHSDFPLQNLPLGIFSRAGGERRSGVAIGDAILDLEAVLAAGLFEGEARTAVEATRGGALNAFFALGRSARVALRERLLALLGEGSEHQATLKAALYPASECELHVPARIGDYTDFYVGIQHAMNVGKLFRPDNPLLPNYKYVPIGYHGRASTIRPSGTEVRRPKGQTLPAGQSEPSFGPCARLDYELELGIWIGQGNDMGQAIPIGDAAEHIAGFCLLNDWSARDIQAWEYQPLGPFLSKSFISTISPWVVTAEALEPFRCAQPARPNGDPQPLSYLLDTRDQAAGAFDIELEVLLITERMREQNLPAHRLGLSNTLSMYWTVAQLVAHHSVNGCQLQPGDLFGSGTLSGAEPGQYGSLLEITEGGKHPVELASGEVRKFLEDGDEIILRARARRDGVASIGFGECRGKVVAAN
;
A
#
# COMPACT_ATOMS: atom_id res chain seq x y z
N MET A 1 2.91 36.46 -9.51
CA MET A 1 2.09 35.26 -9.19
C MET A 1 2.26 35.01 -7.71
N ASN A 2 1.29 35.42 -6.90
CA ASN A 2 1.31 35.18 -5.46
C ASN A 2 1.17 33.68 -5.25
N GLN A 3 2.24 33.00 -4.81
CA GLN A 3 2.12 31.66 -4.25
C GLN A 3 1.17 31.76 -3.07
N THR A 4 -0.02 31.16 -3.19
CA THR A 4 -0.89 30.93 -2.04
C THR A 4 -0.07 30.12 -1.04
N ALA A 5 0.17 30.68 0.15
CA ALA A 5 0.94 29.99 1.17
C ALA A 5 0.30 28.64 1.50
N ILE A 6 1.12 27.60 1.66
CA ILE A 6 0.68 26.26 2.08
C ILE A 6 -0.05 26.41 3.42
N ALA A 7 -1.28 25.92 3.51
CA ALA A 7 -2.08 25.99 4.74
C ALA A 7 -1.35 25.33 5.93
N ARG A 8 -1.41 25.97 7.09
CA ARG A 8 -0.71 25.54 8.30
C ARG A 8 -1.67 25.05 9.37
N SER A 9 -1.17 24.19 10.26
CA SER A 9 -1.90 23.70 11.43
C SER A 9 -1.43 24.39 12.71
N TRP A 10 -2.33 24.53 13.68
CA TRP A 10 -1.95 24.87 15.06
C TRP A 10 -1.22 23.73 15.78
N VAL A 11 -1.28 22.52 15.22
CA VAL A 11 -0.45 21.39 15.63
C VAL A 11 0.96 21.58 15.04
N GLU A 12 1.84 22.21 15.80
CA GLU A 12 3.11 22.77 15.29
C GLU A 12 3.97 21.75 14.52
N HIS A 13 4.14 20.54 15.06
CA HIS A 13 4.95 19.48 14.44
C HIS A 13 4.37 18.92 13.14
N ALA A 14 3.14 19.28 12.76
CA ALA A 14 2.60 18.95 11.44
C ALA A 14 3.11 19.88 10.33
N ASN A 15 3.55 21.09 10.68
CA ASN A 15 3.99 22.07 9.69
C ASN A 15 5.37 21.68 9.14
N GLY A 16 5.41 21.25 7.88
CA GLY A 16 6.64 20.73 7.26
C GLY A 16 6.91 19.25 7.57
N HIS A 17 6.00 18.56 8.25
CA HIS A 17 6.08 17.11 8.41
C HIS A 17 6.01 16.44 7.04
N SER A 18 6.90 15.49 6.79
CA SER A 18 7.07 14.86 5.49
C SER A 18 5.93 13.91 5.12
N ASP A 19 5.36 13.23 6.13
CA ASP A 19 4.27 12.28 5.92
C ASP A 19 2.89 12.82 6.31
N PHE A 20 2.72 13.37 7.51
CA PHE A 20 1.42 13.77 8.07
C PHE A 20 1.24 15.30 8.26
N PRO A 21 1.44 16.14 7.23
CA PRO A 21 1.05 17.54 7.36
C PRO A 21 -0.47 17.68 7.33
N LEU A 22 -0.97 18.91 7.54
CA LEU A 22 -2.40 19.24 7.48
C LEU A 22 -3.05 18.82 6.15
N GLN A 23 -2.29 18.76 5.07
CA GLN A 23 -2.77 18.37 3.75
C GLN A 23 -2.98 16.86 3.60
N ASN A 24 -2.43 16.02 4.49
CA ASN A 24 -2.61 14.58 4.39
C ASN A 24 -3.87 14.13 5.14
N LEU A 25 -3.83 14.13 6.48
CA LEU A 25 -4.90 13.67 7.36
C LEU A 25 -5.37 12.23 7.05
N PRO A 26 -4.48 11.23 7.02
CA PRO A 26 -4.88 9.86 6.73
C PRO A 26 -5.63 9.26 7.93
N LEU A 27 -6.58 8.37 7.66
CA LEU A 27 -7.38 7.70 8.68
C LEU A 27 -6.74 6.37 9.09
N GLY A 28 -6.89 6.00 10.35
CA GLY A 28 -6.41 4.72 10.87
C GLY A 28 -7.20 4.27 12.10
N ILE A 29 -6.92 3.05 12.54
CA ILE A 29 -7.46 2.50 13.79
C ILE A 29 -6.31 2.39 14.78
N PHE A 30 -6.50 2.94 15.98
CA PHE A 30 -5.50 2.92 17.03
C PHE A 30 -6.12 2.50 18.37
N SER A 31 -5.28 2.09 19.31
CA SER A 31 -5.63 1.93 20.72
C SER A 31 -4.53 2.47 21.61
N ARG A 32 -4.87 2.83 22.84
CA ARG A 32 -3.89 3.25 23.87
C ARG A 32 -3.83 2.21 24.97
N ALA A 33 -2.63 1.77 25.33
CA ALA A 33 -2.38 0.87 26.47
C ALA A 33 -3.34 -0.35 26.54
N GLY A 34 -3.62 -1.00 25.40
CA GLY A 34 -4.54 -2.15 25.33
C GLY A 34 -6.03 -1.81 25.49
N GLY A 35 -6.40 -0.52 25.44
CA GLY A 35 -7.78 -0.05 25.46
C GLY A 35 -8.54 -0.36 24.16
N GLU A 36 -9.77 0.14 24.08
CA GLU A 36 -10.63 -0.06 22.91
C GLU A 36 -10.03 0.53 21.63
N ARG A 37 -10.27 -0.15 20.51
CA ARG A 37 -9.91 0.33 19.17
C ARG A 37 -10.80 1.48 18.77
N ARG A 38 -10.17 2.57 18.32
CA ARG A 38 -10.82 3.82 17.94
C ARG A 38 -10.31 4.30 16.59
N SER A 39 -11.13 5.07 15.89
CA SER A 39 -10.69 5.75 14.68
C SER A 39 -9.92 7.03 15.01
N GLY A 40 -8.81 7.24 14.33
CA GLY A 40 -7.99 8.42 14.47
C GLY A 40 -7.46 8.95 13.14
N VAL A 41 -6.96 10.18 13.18
CA VAL A 41 -6.29 10.84 12.05
C VAL A 41 -4.88 11.24 12.46
N ALA A 42 -3.89 10.90 11.63
CA ALA A 42 -2.51 11.33 11.87
C ALA A 42 -2.32 12.83 11.53
N ILE A 43 -1.63 13.55 12.41
CA ILE A 43 -1.28 14.97 12.24
C ILE A 43 0.06 15.26 12.94
N GLY A 44 1.12 15.44 12.16
CA GLY A 44 2.51 15.44 12.64
C GLY A 44 2.85 14.17 13.42
N ASP A 45 3.41 14.31 14.62
CA ASP A 45 3.77 13.18 15.49
C ASP A 45 2.62 12.74 16.41
N ALA A 46 1.38 13.17 16.14
CA ALA A 46 0.21 12.91 16.95
C ALA A 46 -0.93 12.25 16.18
N ILE A 47 -1.86 11.66 16.92
CA ILE A 47 -3.12 11.10 16.43
C ILE A 47 -4.26 11.86 17.08
N LEU A 48 -5.18 12.39 16.27
CA LEU A 48 -6.44 12.97 16.73
C LEU A 48 -7.50 11.86 16.88
N ASP A 49 -8.02 11.64 18.08
CA ASP A 49 -9.11 10.70 18.36
C ASP A 49 -10.45 11.26 17.84
N LEU A 50 -10.96 10.69 16.76
CA LEU A 50 -12.19 11.17 16.12
C LEU A 50 -13.41 10.95 17.02
N GLU A 51 -13.43 9.90 17.84
CA GLU A 51 -14.55 9.62 18.74
C GLU A 51 -14.58 10.62 19.89
N ALA A 52 -13.42 11.05 20.39
CA ALA A 52 -13.33 12.12 21.38
C ALA A 52 -13.80 13.47 20.80
N VAL A 53 -13.44 13.79 19.56
CA VAL A 53 -13.88 15.02 18.88
C VAL A 53 -15.39 14.98 18.59
N LEU A 54 -15.94 13.82 18.24
CA LEU A 54 -17.38 13.60 18.10
C LEU A 54 -18.11 13.83 19.42
N ALA A 55 -17.59 13.29 20.53
CA ALA A 55 -18.16 13.50 21.87
C ALA A 55 -18.12 14.98 22.31
N ALA A 56 -17.15 15.75 21.83
CA ALA A 56 -17.06 17.20 22.05
C ALA A 56 -18.07 18.01 21.21
N GLY A 57 -18.86 17.37 20.35
CA GLY A 57 -19.90 18.03 19.53
C GLY A 57 -19.34 18.84 18.36
N LEU A 58 -18.11 18.55 17.93
CA LEU A 58 -17.42 19.34 16.89
C LEU A 58 -17.65 18.83 15.46
N PHE A 59 -18.46 17.79 15.27
CA PHE A 59 -18.88 17.33 13.95
C PHE A 59 -20.39 17.54 13.76
N GLU A 60 -20.76 18.00 12.56
CA GLU A 60 -22.15 18.24 12.15
C GLU A 60 -22.41 17.60 10.77
N GLY A 61 -23.69 17.41 10.42
CA GLY A 61 -24.11 16.94 9.09
C GLY A 61 -23.41 15.65 8.61
N GLU A 62 -22.93 15.65 7.37
CA GLU A 62 -22.24 14.50 6.78
C GLU A 62 -20.92 14.17 7.48
N ALA A 63 -20.19 15.17 7.99
CA ALA A 63 -18.95 14.94 8.74
C ALA A 63 -19.23 14.18 10.05
N ARG A 64 -20.36 14.48 10.70
CA ARG A 64 -20.82 13.72 11.88
C ARG A 64 -21.16 12.28 11.51
N THR A 65 -21.92 12.09 10.44
CA THR A 65 -22.32 10.76 9.95
C THR A 65 -21.08 9.92 9.60
N ALA A 66 -20.07 10.54 8.99
CA ALA A 66 -18.80 9.91 8.66
C ALA A 66 -18.09 9.36 9.90
N VAL A 67 -17.95 10.15 10.96
CA VAL A 67 -17.27 9.72 12.20
C VAL A 67 -18.11 8.74 13.00
N GLU A 68 -19.44 8.87 13.00
CA GLU A 68 -20.31 7.85 13.59
C GLU A 68 -20.12 6.47 12.92
N ALA A 69 -19.85 6.45 11.62
CA ALA A 69 -19.59 5.25 10.84
C ALA A 69 -18.17 4.67 10.99
N THR A 70 -17.22 5.37 11.64
CA THR A 70 -15.90 4.80 11.96
C THR A 70 -15.85 4.12 13.33
N ARG A 71 -16.92 4.25 14.13
CA ARG A 71 -17.03 3.62 15.46
C ARG A 71 -17.00 2.10 15.36
N GLY A 72 -16.46 1.45 16.39
CA GLY A 72 -16.36 -0.01 16.44
C GLY A 72 -15.03 -0.57 15.90
N GLY A 73 -14.04 0.30 15.71
CA GLY A 73 -12.65 -0.08 15.46
C GLY A 73 -12.38 -0.60 14.04
N ALA A 74 -13.14 -0.14 13.05
CA ALA A 74 -12.91 -0.43 11.63
C ALA A 74 -13.52 0.66 10.73
N LEU A 75 -12.88 0.94 9.60
CA LEU A 75 -13.31 1.97 8.64
C LEU A 75 -14.35 1.49 7.61
N ASN A 76 -14.79 0.22 7.64
CA ASN A 76 -15.67 -0.35 6.62
C ASN A 76 -16.98 0.42 6.41
N ALA A 77 -17.69 0.77 7.50
CA ALA A 77 -18.96 1.48 7.37
C ALA A 77 -18.75 2.91 6.87
N PHE A 78 -17.64 3.56 7.23
CA PHE A 78 -17.24 4.83 6.64
C PHE A 78 -16.91 4.71 5.14
N PHE A 79 -16.21 3.66 4.73
CA PHE A 79 -15.94 3.36 3.31
C PHE A 79 -17.23 3.17 2.50
N ALA A 80 -18.23 2.55 3.11
CA ALA A 80 -19.54 2.31 2.49
C ALA A 80 -20.34 3.60 2.22
N LEU A 81 -20.09 4.70 2.94
CA LEU A 81 -20.77 5.98 2.73
C LEU A 81 -20.36 6.70 1.43
N GLY A 82 -19.26 6.27 0.80
CA GLY A 82 -18.79 6.86 -0.46
C GLY A 82 -18.12 8.23 -0.30
N ARG A 83 -17.92 8.91 -1.43
CA ARG A 83 -17.05 10.09 -1.52
C ARG A 83 -17.55 11.30 -0.74
N SER A 84 -18.86 11.58 -0.71
CA SER A 84 -19.39 12.80 -0.07
C SER A 84 -19.05 12.85 1.41
N ALA A 85 -19.25 11.75 2.14
CA ALA A 85 -18.90 11.62 3.55
C ALA A 85 -17.38 11.77 3.80
N ARG A 86 -16.53 11.23 2.91
CA ARG A 86 -15.06 11.39 3.01
C ARG A 86 -14.66 12.85 2.85
N VAL A 87 -15.20 13.54 1.84
CA VAL A 87 -14.94 14.96 1.60
C VAL A 87 -15.41 15.81 2.78
N ALA A 88 -16.64 15.60 3.26
CA ALA A 88 -17.20 16.36 4.38
C ALA A 88 -16.35 16.21 5.65
N LEU A 89 -15.92 14.98 5.98
CA LEU A 89 -15.03 14.74 7.11
C LEU A 89 -13.69 15.47 6.93
N ARG A 90 -13.08 15.34 5.75
CA ARG A 90 -11.80 15.98 5.44
C ARG A 90 -11.87 17.50 5.55
N GLU A 91 -12.88 18.13 4.97
CA GLU A 91 -13.08 19.58 5.05
C GLU A 91 -13.25 20.05 6.50
N ARG A 92 -14.03 19.29 7.29
CA ARG A 92 -14.22 19.62 8.71
C ARG A 92 -12.92 19.48 9.50
N LEU A 93 -12.14 18.43 9.26
CA LEU A 93 -10.84 18.24 9.90
C LEU A 93 -9.84 19.34 9.54
N LEU A 94 -9.78 19.75 8.27
CA LEU A 94 -8.96 20.88 7.82
C LEU A 94 -9.32 22.17 8.57
N ALA A 95 -10.61 22.45 8.74
CA ALA A 95 -11.07 23.61 9.51
C ALA A 95 -10.71 23.51 11.00
N LEU A 96 -10.91 22.33 11.62
CA LEU A 96 -10.62 22.09 13.03
C LEU A 96 -9.12 22.16 13.36
N LEU A 97 -8.27 21.68 12.45
CA LEU A 97 -6.82 21.57 12.64
C LEU A 97 -6.02 22.75 12.07
N GLY A 98 -6.64 23.66 11.29
CA GLY A 98 -5.98 24.82 10.71
C GLY A 98 -5.60 25.89 11.74
N GLU A 99 -4.49 26.60 11.54
CA GLU A 99 -3.85 27.55 12.48
C GLU A 99 -4.80 28.59 13.14
N GLY A 100 -5.89 28.96 12.46
CA GLY A 100 -6.92 29.90 12.95
C GLY A 100 -8.13 29.27 13.66
N SER A 101 -8.13 27.96 13.91
CA SER A 101 -9.23 27.27 14.60
C SER A 101 -9.45 27.85 16.00
N GLU A 102 -10.71 28.07 16.38
CA GLU A 102 -11.09 28.48 17.75
C GLU A 102 -11.18 27.30 18.72
N HIS A 103 -11.12 26.07 18.22
CA HIS A 103 -11.32 24.85 19.00
C HIS A 103 -10.01 24.20 19.48
N GLN A 104 -8.86 24.87 19.35
CA GLN A 104 -7.55 24.30 19.68
C GLN A 104 -7.48 23.78 21.12
N ALA A 105 -8.00 24.57 22.08
CA ALA A 105 -7.99 24.20 23.49
C ALA A 105 -8.78 22.90 23.75
N THR A 106 -9.94 22.75 23.11
CA THR A 106 -10.77 21.54 23.19
C THR A 106 -10.10 20.34 22.53
N LEU A 107 -9.52 20.54 21.34
CA LEU A 107 -8.92 19.45 20.54
C LEU A 107 -7.59 18.95 21.12
N LYS A 108 -6.84 19.78 21.87
CA LYS A 108 -5.60 19.35 22.53
C LYS A 108 -5.80 18.13 23.44
N ALA A 109 -6.97 18.00 24.08
CA ALA A 109 -7.27 16.84 24.94
C ALA A 109 -7.56 15.55 24.15
N ALA A 110 -7.85 15.66 22.85
CA ALA A 110 -8.11 14.55 21.94
C ALA A 110 -6.88 14.16 21.09
N LEU A 111 -5.74 14.84 21.28
CA LEU A 111 -4.48 14.49 20.62
C LEU A 111 -3.65 13.56 21.50
N TYR A 112 -3.15 12.49 20.90
CA TYR A 112 -2.27 11.54 21.55
C TYR A 112 -0.94 11.45 20.79
N PRO A 113 0.22 11.38 21.49
CA PRO A 113 1.47 11.08 20.82
C PRO A 113 1.37 9.76 20.07
N ALA A 114 1.76 9.72 18.80
CA ALA A 114 1.68 8.51 17.99
C ALA A 114 2.54 7.38 18.58
N SER A 115 3.65 7.72 19.24
CA SER A 115 4.53 6.78 19.95
C SER A 115 3.90 6.08 21.15
N GLU A 116 2.79 6.61 21.69
CA GLU A 116 2.04 5.99 22.80
C GLU A 116 0.83 5.17 22.32
N CYS A 117 0.65 5.05 21.00
CA CYS A 117 -0.49 4.40 20.39
C CYS A 117 -0.06 3.12 19.66
N GLU A 118 -0.91 2.11 19.74
CA GLU A 118 -0.80 0.90 18.93
C GLU A 118 -1.72 1.04 17.70
N LEU A 119 -1.18 0.83 16.51
CA LEU A 119 -1.91 0.91 15.26
C LEU A 119 -2.37 -0.48 14.80
N HIS A 120 -3.60 -0.56 14.27
CA HIS A 120 -4.24 -1.80 13.83
C HIS A 120 -4.48 -1.77 12.31
N VAL A 121 -4.88 -2.92 11.75
CA VAL A 121 -5.43 -2.98 10.39
C VAL A 121 -6.66 -2.05 10.34
N PRO A 122 -6.75 -1.13 9.37
CA PRO A 122 -7.72 -0.03 9.41
C PRO A 122 -9.16 -0.46 9.08
N ALA A 123 -9.32 -1.56 8.35
CA ALA A 123 -10.63 -2.11 8.01
C ALA A 123 -10.60 -3.64 8.09
N ARG A 124 -11.78 -4.25 8.25
CA ARG A 124 -11.96 -5.69 8.09
C ARG A 124 -11.88 -5.99 6.60
N ILE A 125 -10.91 -6.79 6.19
CA ILE A 125 -10.72 -7.16 4.79
C ILE A 125 -11.62 -8.35 4.49
N GLY A 126 -12.62 -8.15 3.64
CA GLY A 126 -13.47 -9.23 3.13
C GLY A 126 -12.64 -10.10 2.20
N ASP A 127 -12.29 -9.53 1.05
CA ASP A 127 -11.43 -10.14 0.06
C ASP A 127 -10.14 -9.32 -0.17
N TYR A 128 -9.05 -10.04 -0.40
CA TYR A 128 -7.78 -9.48 -0.86
C TYR A 128 -7.51 -10.03 -2.26
N THR A 129 -7.28 -9.13 -3.22
CA THR A 129 -6.87 -9.50 -4.58
C THR A 129 -5.56 -8.83 -4.92
N ASP A 130 -4.63 -9.62 -5.42
CA ASP A 130 -3.29 -9.17 -5.75
C ASP A 130 -3.14 -9.13 -7.26
N PHE A 131 -2.91 -7.93 -7.80
CA PHE A 131 -2.73 -7.74 -9.23
C PHE A 131 -1.26 -7.96 -9.64
N TYR A 132 -0.99 -7.85 -10.93
CA TYR A 132 0.35 -7.97 -11.47
C TYR A 132 0.59 -6.88 -12.52
N VAL A 133 0.57 -5.61 -12.11
CA VAL A 133 0.52 -4.49 -13.06
C VAL A 133 1.87 -3.85 -13.37
N GLY A 134 2.90 -4.11 -12.57
CA GLY A 134 4.26 -3.63 -12.81
C GLY A 134 4.92 -4.33 -14.01
N ILE A 135 4.90 -3.70 -15.20
CA ILE A 135 5.39 -4.36 -16.42
C ILE A 135 6.89 -4.66 -16.40
N GLN A 136 7.70 -3.81 -15.77
CA GLN A 136 9.13 -4.07 -15.61
C GLN A 136 9.37 -5.27 -14.73
N HIS A 137 8.63 -5.38 -13.62
CA HIS A 137 8.67 -6.57 -12.76
C HIS A 137 8.29 -7.83 -13.55
N ALA A 138 7.17 -7.79 -14.29
CA ALA A 138 6.74 -8.90 -15.13
C ALA A 138 7.79 -9.31 -16.18
N MET A 139 8.49 -8.34 -16.78
CA MET A 139 9.58 -8.60 -17.72
C MET A 139 10.82 -9.18 -17.03
N ASN A 140 11.23 -8.63 -15.89
CA ASN A 140 12.41 -9.07 -15.14
C ASN A 140 12.25 -10.51 -14.64
N VAL A 141 11.14 -10.80 -13.96
CA VAL A 141 10.81 -12.15 -13.51
C VAL A 141 10.64 -13.07 -14.70
N GLY A 142 9.91 -12.63 -15.73
CA GLY A 142 9.72 -13.36 -16.98
C GLY A 142 11.05 -13.81 -17.61
N LYS A 143 12.07 -12.94 -17.66
CA LYS A 143 13.38 -13.27 -18.24
C LYS A 143 14.11 -14.39 -17.50
N LEU A 144 13.89 -14.53 -16.18
CA LEU A 144 14.51 -15.59 -15.39
C LEU A 144 13.97 -16.99 -15.74
N PHE A 145 12.73 -17.09 -16.20
CA PHE A 145 12.06 -18.36 -16.51
C PHE A 145 11.83 -18.60 -18.01
N ARG A 146 11.67 -17.52 -18.79
CA ARG A 146 11.34 -17.48 -20.22
C ARG A 146 12.10 -16.32 -20.89
N PRO A 147 13.43 -16.42 -21.05
CA PRO A 147 14.27 -15.31 -21.52
C PRO A 147 13.84 -14.74 -22.87
N ASP A 148 13.37 -15.59 -23.79
CA ASP A 148 12.98 -15.18 -25.14
C ASP A 148 11.58 -14.54 -25.19
N ASN A 149 10.69 -14.86 -24.24
CA ASN A 149 9.31 -14.39 -24.19
C ASN A 149 8.90 -14.14 -22.72
N PRO A 150 9.41 -13.06 -22.10
CA PRO A 150 9.26 -12.85 -20.67
C PRO A 150 7.80 -12.56 -20.26
N LEU A 151 7.08 -11.81 -21.08
CA LEU A 151 5.66 -11.51 -20.88
C LEU A 151 4.78 -12.57 -21.56
N LEU A 152 3.75 -13.02 -20.83
CA LEU A 152 2.71 -13.86 -21.42
C LEU A 152 1.79 -13.02 -22.34
N PRO A 153 1.17 -13.62 -23.37
CA PRO A 153 0.44 -12.88 -24.40
C PRO A 153 -0.71 -12.00 -23.86
N ASN A 154 -1.33 -12.39 -22.75
CA ASN A 154 -2.47 -11.69 -22.16
C ASN A 154 -2.10 -10.43 -21.36
N TYR A 155 -0.84 -10.29 -20.92
CA TYR A 155 -0.44 -9.24 -19.96
C TYR A 155 -0.80 -7.82 -20.42
N LYS A 156 -0.65 -7.54 -21.73
CA LYS A 156 -0.93 -6.21 -22.31
C LYS A 156 -2.42 -5.95 -22.60
N TYR A 157 -3.27 -6.96 -22.44
CA TYR A 157 -4.72 -6.89 -22.69
C TYR A 157 -5.56 -6.99 -21.42
N VAL A 158 -5.03 -7.60 -20.36
CA VAL A 158 -5.74 -7.89 -19.13
C VAL A 158 -4.87 -7.48 -17.93
N PRO A 159 -5.38 -6.66 -16.98
CA PRO A 159 -4.72 -6.46 -15.69
C PRO A 159 -4.89 -7.75 -14.88
N ILE A 160 -4.01 -8.71 -15.10
CA ILE A 160 -4.08 -10.02 -14.45
C ILE A 160 -3.89 -9.88 -12.93
N GLY A 161 -4.55 -10.75 -12.18
CA GLY A 161 -4.46 -10.82 -10.73
C GLY A 161 -4.99 -12.16 -10.22
N TYR A 162 -4.82 -12.40 -8.93
CA TYR A 162 -5.29 -13.60 -8.24
C TYR A 162 -5.83 -13.25 -6.86
N HIS A 163 -6.67 -14.11 -6.31
CA HIS A 163 -7.17 -13.93 -4.95
C HIS A 163 -6.06 -14.25 -3.94
N GLY A 164 -5.70 -13.27 -3.12
CA GLY A 164 -4.76 -13.41 -2.02
C GLY A 164 -5.44 -13.91 -0.75
N ARG A 165 -4.71 -13.91 0.37
CA ARG A 165 -5.22 -14.39 1.66
C ARG A 165 -5.49 -13.26 2.66
N ALA A 166 -6.76 -12.85 2.78
CA ALA A 166 -7.17 -11.80 3.71
C ALA A 166 -6.82 -12.08 5.19
N SER A 167 -6.96 -13.34 5.64
CA SER A 167 -6.78 -13.70 7.06
C SER A 167 -5.37 -13.49 7.61
N THR A 168 -4.36 -13.36 6.74
CA THR A 168 -2.94 -13.23 7.08
C THR A 168 -2.38 -11.84 6.77
N ILE A 169 -3.25 -10.88 6.46
CA ILE A 169 -2.85 -9.47 6.37
C ILE A 169 -2.66 -8.92 7.78
N ARG A 170 -1.52 -8.27 8.02
CA ARG A 170 -1.10 -7.76 9.32
C ARG A 170 -0.65 -6.31 9.23
N PRO A 171 -0.82 -5.53 10.31
CA PRO A 171 -0.32 -4.16 10.33
C PRO A 171 1.21 -4.16 10.37
N SER A 172 1.79 -3.07 9.87
CA SER A 172 3.20 -2.72 10.00
C SER A 172 3.75 -2.97 11.41
N GLY A 173 4.95 -3.53 11.49
CA GLY A 173 5.63 -3.90 12.75
C GLY A 173 5.40 -5.34 13.21
N THR A 174 4.46 -6.07 12.58
CA THR A 174 4.27 -7.50 12.87
C THR A 174 5.47 -8.32 12.40
N GLU A 175 5.93 -9.26 13.24
CA GLU A 175 7.02 -10.18 12.88
C GLU A 175 6.64 -11.10 11.72
N VAL A 176 7.61 -11.34 10.84
CA VAL A 176 7.48 -12.17 9.63
C VAL A 176 8.20 -13.47 9.89
N ARG A 177 7.44 -14.49 10.30
CA ARG A 177 8.01 -15.81 10.53
C ARG A 177 8.32 -16.49 9.21
N ARG A 178 9.59 -16.88 9.00
CA ARG A 178 10.00 -17.65 7.81
C ARG A 178 9.12 -18.89 7.67
N PRO A 179 8.43 -19.07 6.53
CA PRO A 179 7.54 -20.21 6.36
C PRO A 179 8.35 -21.49 6.15
N LYS A 180 7.73 -22.62 6.51
CA LYS A 180 8.14 -23.94 6.04
C LYS A 180 7.23 -24.36 4.90
N GLY A 181 7.75 -25.11 3.95
CA GLY A 181 6.94 -25.64 2.86
C GLY A 181 7.68 -26.69 2.04
N GLN A 182 7.00 -27.19 1.02
CA GLN A 182 7.62 -28.07 0.05
C GLN A 182 8.40 -27.26 -0.98
N THR A 183 9.59 -27.74 -1.32
CA THR A 183 10.41 -27.19 -2.40
C THR A 183 10.96 -28.34 -3.25
N LEU A 184 11.15 -28.09 -4.55
CA LEU A 184 11.86 -29.01 -5.43
C LEU A 184 13.15 -28.33 -5.92
N PRO A 185 14.31 -28.62 -5.30
CA PRO A 185 15.59 -28.10 -5.74
C PRO A 185 15.93 -28.56 -7.17
N ALA A 186 16.65 -27.71 -7.92
CA ALA A 186 17.07 -28.05 -9.28
C ALA A 186 17.89 -29.36 -9.31
N GLY A 187 17.56 -30.23 -10.26
CA GLY A 187 18.22 -31.54 -10.42
C GLY A 187 17.69 -32.65 -9.50
N GLN A 188 16.73 -32.36 -8.62
CA GLN A 188 16.05 -33.36 -7.80
C GLN A 188 14.78 -33.86 -8.48
N SER A 189 14.39 -35.11 -8.18
CA SER A 189 13.15 -35.73 -8.66
C SER A 189 12.03 -35.75 -7.62
N GLU A 190 12.36 -35.55 -6.34
CA GLU A 190 11.41 -35.59 -5.22
C GLU A 190 11.48 -34.29 -4.42
N PRO A 191 10.33 -33.75 -3.96
CA PRO A 191 10.32 -32.54 -3.16
C PRO A 191 10.86 -32.81 -1.74
N SER A 192 11.41 -31.76 -1.13
CA SER A 192 11.81 -31.76 0.28
C SER A 192 10.89 -30.83 1.09
N PHE A 193 10.82 -31.02 2.40
CA PHE A 193 10.07 -30.15 3.31
C PHE A 193 11.00 -29.48 4.31
N GLY A 194 10.93 -28.16 4.43
CA GLY A 194 11.78 -27.41 5.35
C GLY A 194 11.53 -25.90 5.31
N PRO A 195 12.35 -25.11 6.02
CA PRO A 195 12.31 -23.66 5.95
C PRO A 195 12.56 -23.14 4.53
N CYS A 196 11.84 -22.10 4.15
CA CYS A 196 12.08 -21.35 2.92
C CYS A 196 13.52 -20.81 2.85
N ALA A 197 14.23 -21.11 1.78
CA ALA A 197 15.58 -20.64 1.50
C ALA A 197 15.60 -19.32 0.70
N ARG A 198 14.51 -19.00 -0.01
CA ARG A 198 14.42 -17.82 -0.88
C ARG A 198 13.27 -16.90 -0.46
N LEU A 199 13.37 -16.37 0.77
CA LEU A 199 12.39 -15.43 1.32
C LEU A 199 12.63 -14.03 0.75
N ASP A 200 11.56 -13.37 0.34
CA ASP A 200 11.60 -12.11 -0.40
C ASP A 200 10.50 -11.17 0.05
N TYR A 201 10.66 -9.89 -0.27
CA TYR A 201 9.63 -8.87 -0.15
C TYR A 201 9.07 -8.54 -1.54
N GLU A 202 7.91 -7.90 -1.57
CA GLU A 202 7.35 -7.29 -2.77
C GLU A 202 6.89 -5.87 -2.45
N LEU A 203 7.45 -4.87 -3.13
CA LEU A 203 7.08 -3.47 -2.98
C LEU A 203 5.76 -3.19 -3.71
N GLU A 204 4.69 -2.92 -2.97
CA GLU A 204 3.37 -2.69 -3.55
C GLU A 204 2.63 -1.47 -2.97
N LEU A 205 1.66 -1.01 -3.76
CA LEU A 205 0.62 -0.11 -3.30
C LEU A 205 -0.64 -0.93 -2.97
N GLY A 206 -1.15 -0.78 -1.76
CA GLY A 206 -2.47 -1.27 -1.37
C GLY A 206 -3.55 -0.25 -1.72
N ILE A 207 -4.68 -0.71 -2.26
CA ILE A 207 -5.84 0.10 -2.63
C ILE A 207 -7.06 -0.38 -1.83
N TRP A 208 -7.63 0.52 -1.03
CA TRP A 208 -8.84 0.24 -0.27
C TRP A 208 -10.09 0.54 -1.08
N ILE A 209 -10.96 -0.46 -1.20
CA ILE A 209 -12.25 -0.30 -1.85
C ILE A 209 -13.24 0.40 -0.90
N GLY A 210 -13.85 1.46 -1.43
CA GLY A 210 -14.87 2.28 -0.81
C GLY A 210 -16.26 1.67 -0.96
N GLN A 211 -17.18 2.40 -1.58
CA GLN A 211 -18.48 1.82 -1.89
C GLN A 211 -18.31 0.62 -2.82
N GLY A 212 -18.99 -0.48 -2.53
CA GLY A 212 -19.00 -1.67 -3.37
C GLY A 212 -19.89 -1.53 -4.61
N ASN A 213 -20.23 -2.66 -5.20
CA ASN A 213 -21.25 -2.79 -6.24
C ASN A 213 -22.23 -3.90 -5.88
N ASP A 214 -23.37 -3.95 -6.59
CA ASP A 214 -24.30 -5.08 -6.46
C ASP A 214 -23.76 -6.30 -7.22
N MET A 215 -24.02 -7.50 -6.70
CA MET A 215 -23.65 -8.75 -7.36
C MET A 215 -24.25 -8.80 -8.78
N GLY A 216 -23.42 -9.11 -9.77
CA GLY A 216 -23.80 -9.14 -11.18
C GLY A 216 -23.71 -7.79 -11.90
N GLN A 217 -23.42 -6.68 -11.19
CA GLN A 217 -23.28 -5.35 -11.80
C GLN A 217 -21.82 -4.92 -11.83
N ALA A 218 -21.25 -4.74 -13.02
CA ALA A 218 -19.89 -4.24 -13.18
C ALA A 218 -19.80 -2.74 -12.85
N ILE A 219 -18.65 -2.31 -12.35
CA ILE A 219 -18.32 -0.89 -12.18
C ILE A 219 -17.69 -0.39 -13.49
N PRO A 220 -18.32 0.56 -14.20
CA PRO A 220 -17.71 1.17 -15.38
C PRO A 220 -16.41 1.89 -15.01
N ILE A 221 -15.39 1.84 -15.86
CA ILE A 221 -14.10 2.52 -15.63
C ILE A 221 -14.26 4.03 -15.33
N GLY A 222 -15.24 4.69 -15.95
CA GLY A 222 -15.51 6.12 -15.72
C GLY A 222 -16.03 6.46 -14.32
N ASP A 223 -16.50 5.46 -13.57
CA ASP A 223 -17.03 5.59 -12.21
C ASP A 223 -16.07 5.01 -11.16
N ALA A 224 -15.09 4.22 -11.59
CA ALA A 224 -14.19 3.46 -10.72
C ALA A 224 -13.47 4.30 -9.64
N ALA A 225 -13.17 5.58 -9.92
CA ALA A 225 -12.53 6.47 -8.96
C ALA A 225 -13.38 6.71 -7.70
N GLU A 226 -14.70 6.67 -7.80
CA GLU A 226 -15.63 6.87 -6.68
C GLU A 226 -15.61 5.67 -5.70
N HIS A 227 -15.24 4.49 -6.22
CA HIS A 227 -15.13 3.23 -5.49
C HIS A 227 -13.78 3.06 -4.78
N ILE A 228 -12.86 4.03 -4.87
CA ILE A 228 -11.57 4.00 -4.18
C ILE A 228 -11.66 4.85 -2.91
N ALA A 229 -11.52 4.23 -1.74
CA ALA A 229 -11.49 4.94 -0.47
C ALA A 229 -10.14 5.61 -0.20
N GLY A 230 -9.05 4.94 -0.58
CA GLY A 230 -7.71 5.42 -0.33
C GLY A 230 -6.66 4.33 -0.54
N PHE A 231 -5.47 4.60 -0.03
CA PHE A 231 -4.27 3.85 -0.34
C PHE A 231 -3.42 3.61 0.91
N CYS A 232 -2.68 2.50 0.91
CA CYS A 232 -1.64 2.20 1.89
C CYS A 232 -0.42 1.60 1.17
N LEU A 233 0.69 1.43 1.88
CA LEU A 233 1.77 0.55 1.41
C LEU A 233 1.38 -0.90 1.66
N LEU A 234 1.85 -1.81 0.82
CA LEU A 234 1.68 -3.25 0.97
C LEU A 234 3.03 -3.95 0.72
N ASN A 235 3.36 -4.92 1.56
CA ASN A 235 4.45 -5.87 1.36
C ASN A 235 3.89 -7.28 1.24
N ASP A 236 3.92 -7.85 0.04
CA ASP A 236 3.47 -9.22 -0.20
C ASP A 236 4.64 -10.21 -0.08
N TRP A 237 4.94 -10.57 1.17
CA TRP A 237 6.07 -11.44 1.49
C TRP A 237 5.97 -12.76 0.73
N SER A 238 7.11 -13.19 0.18
CA SER A 238 7.13 -14.23 -0.84
C SER A 238 8.19 -15.29 -0.55
N ALA A 239 7.80 -16.56 -0.50
CA ALA A 239 8.71 -17.69 -0.43
C ALA A 239 8.94 -18.26 -1.83
N ARG A 240 9.95 -17.76 -2.54
CA ARG A 240 10.12 -17.97 -4.00
C ARG A 240 10.38 -19.42 -4.40
N ASP A 241 11.04 -20.17 -3.55
CA ASP A 241 11.32 -21.60 -3.73
C ASP A 241 10.08 -22.48 -3.53
N ILE A 242 9.24 -22.14 -2.54
CA ILE A 242 7.92 -22.76 -2.37
C ILE A 242 7.04 -22.42 -3.59
N GLN A 243 7.01 -21.14 -3.98
CA GLN A 243 6.22 -20.63 -5.10
C GLN A 243 6.53 -21.39 -6.39
N ALA A 244 7.82 -21.53 -6.72
CA ALA A 244 8.26 -22.18 -7.95
C ALA A 244 7.79 -23.63 -8.06
N TRP A 245 7.62 -24.32 -6.93
CA TRP A 245 7.12 -25.70 -6.88
C TRP A 245 5.60 -25.79 -6.96
N GLU A 246 4.87 -24.94 -6.24
CA GLU A 246 3.42 -25.09 -6.07
C GLU A 246 2.56 -24.40 -7.13
N TYR A 247 3.07 -23.34 -7.78
CA TYR A 247 2.17 -22.38 -8.45
C TYR A 247 1.49 -22.90 -9.72
N GLN A 248 1.95 -24.02 -10.29
CA GLN A 248 1.39 -24.56 -11.52
C GLN A 248 0.34 -25.63 -11.22
N PRO A 249 -0.87 -25.58 -11.81
CA PRO A 249 -1.39 -24.55 -12.73
C PRO A 249 -2.23 -23.44 -12.04
N LEU A 250 -2.37 -23.47 -10.71
CA LEU A 250 -3.43 -22.75 -9.99
C LEU A 250 -3.03 -21.35 -9.48
N GLY A 251 -1.78 -20.94 -9.67
CA GLY A 251 -1.23 -19.69 -9.17
C GLY A 251 -0.59 -19.81 -7.78
N PRO A 252 -0.03 -18.70 -7.26
CA PRO A 252 0.62 -18.66 -5.95
C PRO A 252 -0.36 -19.00 -4.82
N PHE A 253 0.11 -19.72 -3.79
CA PHE A 253 -0.74 -20.10 -2.65
C PHE A 253 0.01 -19.98 -1.32
N LEU A 254 0.62 -21.06 -0.80
CA LEU A 254 1.32 -21.05 0.49
C LEU A 254 2.57 -20.17 0.46
N SER A 255 3.13 -19.93 -0.73
CA SER A 255 4.26 -19.05 -0.93
C SER A 255 3.95 -17.57 -0.68
N LYS A 256 2.68 -17.22 -0.53
CA LYS A 256 2.19 -15.84 -0.29
C LYS A 256 1.35 -15.77 0.98
N SER A 257 0.50 -16.77 1.22
CA SER A 257 -0.52 -16.74 2.28
C SER A 257 0.02 -16.83 3.72
N PHE A 258 1.33 -16.79 3.94
CA PHE A 258 1.90 -16.89 5.28
C PHE A 258 1.87 -15.55 6.02
N ILE A 259 2.07 -14.43 5.32
CA ILE A 259 1.84 -13.07 5.82
C ILE A 259 1.93 -12.06 4.68
N SER A 260 1.03 -11.07 4.67
CA SER A 260 1.22 -9.82 3.91
C SER A 260 1.13 -8.66 4.91
N THR A 261 1.95 -7.63 4.76
CA THR A 261 1.99 -6.49 5.69
C THR A 261 1.46 -5.24 5.00
N ILE A 262 0.74 -4.38 5.71
CA ILE A 262 0.29 -3.09 5.20
C ILE A 262 0.69 -1.94 6.13
N SER A 263 0.88 -0.73 5.58
CA SER A 263 0.94 0.46 6.43
C SER A 263 -0.43 0.74 7.06
N PRO A 264 -0.48 1.22 8.32
CA PRO A 264 -1.73 1.29 9.08
C PRO A 264 -2.62 2.49 8.71
N TRP A 265 -2.06 3.47 8.01
CA TRP A 265 -2.73 4.71 7.64
C TRP A 265 -3.30 4.62 6.22
N VAL A 266 -4.59 4.90 6.09
CA VAL A 266 -5.31 5.04 4.82
C VAL A 266 -5.21 6.49 4.36
N VAL A 267 -4.31 6.73 3.40
CA VAL A 267 -4.21 8.03 2.71
C VAL A 267 -5.37 8.11 1.74
N THR A 268 -6.29 9.07 1.95
CA THR A 268 -7.52 9.13 1.14
C THR A 268 -7.25 9.55 -0.29
N ALA A 269 -8.10 9.14 -1.22
CA ALA A 269 -7.99 9.53 -2.63
C ALA A 269 -8.00 11.07 -2.80
N GLU A 270 -8.78 11.77 -1.96
CA GLU A 270 -8.90 13.22 -1.98
C GLU A 270 -7.62 13.93 -1.48
N ALA A 271 -6.85 13.30 -0.60
CA ALA A 271 -5.55 13.82 -0.18
C ALA A 271 -4.54 13.78 -1.33
N LEU A 272 -4.60 12.75 -2.17
CA LEU A 272 -3.67 12.55 -3.28
C LEU A 272 -4.04 13.28 -4.57
N GLU A 273 -5.20 13.93 -4.64
CA GLU A 273 -5.67 14.69 -5.81
C GLU A 273 -4.61 15.64 -6.39
N PRO A 274 -3.84 16.41 -5.58
CA PRO A 274 -2.80 17.29 -6.09
C PRO A 274 -1.62 16.59 -6.77
N PHE A 275 -1.53 15.26 -6.67
CA PHE A 275 -0.45 14.42 -7.23
C PHE A 275 -0.92 13.57 -8.40
N ARG A 276 -2.16 13.74 -8.85
CA ARG A 276 -2.63 13.14 -10.10
C ARG A 276 -1.82 13.63 -11.29
N CYS A 277 -1.63 12.75 -12.25
CA CYS A 277 -1.01 13.03 -13.53
C CYS A 277 -1.53 12.06 -14.61
N ALA A 278 -1.15 12.32 -15.85
CA ALA A 278 -1.46 11.41 -16.95
C ALA A 278 -0.80 10.05 -16.72
N GLN A 279 -1.53 8.99 -17.04
CA GLN A 279 -0.96 7.65 -17.06
C GLN A 279 0.19 7.61 -18.07
N PRO A 280 1.36 7.04 -17.70
CA PRO A 280 2.46 6.86 -18.63
C PRO A 280 2.00 6.18 -19.92
N ALA A 281 2.34 6.79 -21.05
CA ALA A 281 1.94 6.30 -22.35
C ALA A 281 2.49 4.88 -22.58
N ARG A 282 1.67 4.01 -23.16
CA ARG A 282 2.12 2.68 -23.57
C ARG A 282 3.24 2.80 -24.60
N PRO A 283 4.26 1.91 -24.56
CA PRO A 283 5.31 1.87 -25.57
C PRO A 283 4.75 1.78 -26.99
N ASN A 284 5.47 2.35 -27.96
CA ASN A 284 5.07 2.30 -29.36
C ASN A 284 4.92 0.84 -29.83
N GLY A 285 3.79 0.53 -30.45
CA GLY A 285 3.44 -0.83 -30.89
C GLY A 285 2.68 -1.67 -29.87
N ASP A 286 2.52 -1.21 -28.62
CA ASP A 286 1.66 -1.89 -27.65
C ASP A 286 0.17 -1.75 -28.02
N PRO A 287 -0.65 -2.76 -27.72
CA PRO A 287 -2.07 -2.71 -28.03
C PRO A 287 -2.78 -1.70 -27.12
N GLN A 288 -3.80 -1.06 -27.70
CA GLN A 288 -4.77 -0.28 -26.93
C GLN A 288 -5.65 -1.23 -26.10
N PRO A 289 -5.98 -0.90 -24.84
CA PRO A 289 -6.96 -1.65 -24.07
C PRO A 289 -8.32 -1.72 -24.77
N LEU A 290 -9.07 -2.79 -24.50
CA LEU A 290 -10.48 -2.87 -24.90
C LEU A 290 -11.30 -1.75 -24.26
N SER A 291 -12.43 -1.38 -24.88
CA SER A 291 -13.22 -0.20 -24.51
C SER A 291 -13.64 -0.13 -23.04
N TYR A 292 -13.91 -1.27 -22.40
CA TYR A 292 -14.28 -1.31 -20.97
C TYR A 292 -13.13 -0.93 -20.02
N LEU A 293 -11.88 -0.95 -20.51
CA LEU A 293 -10.67 -0.54 -19.80
C LEU A 293 -10.10 0.77 -20.34
N LEU A 294 -10.83 1.50 -21.17
CA LEU A 294 -10.34 2.74 -21.76
C LEU A 294 -11.30 3.89 -21.49
N ASP A 295 -10.84 4.84 -20.69
CA ASP A 295 -11.52 6.11 -20.43
C ASP A 295 -10.53 7.27 -20.57
N THR A 296 -10.94 8.35 -21.25
CA THR A 296 -10.05 9.47 -21.56
C THR A 296 -9.67 10.29 -20.33
N ARG A 297 -10.54 10.37 -19.31
CA ARG A 297 -10.25 11.07 -18.05
C ARG A 297 -9.27 10.25 -17.22
N ASP A 298 -9.46 8.94 -17.17
CA ASP A 298 -8.51 8.02 -16.52
C ASP A 298 -7.12 8.09 -17.17
N GLN A 299 -7.02 8.09 -18.50
CA GLN A 299 -5.71 8.22 -19.15
C GLN A 299 -5.05 9.59 -18.90
N ALA A 300 -5.84 10.65 -18.74
CA ALA A 300 -5.33 12.01 -18.52
C ALA A 300 -4.96 12.32 -17.06
N ALA A 301 -5.56 11.64 -16.07
CA ALA A 301 -5.41 11.98 -14.64
C ALA A 301 -5.53 10.79 -13.67
N GLY A 302 -5.57 9.55 -14.18
CA GLY A 302 -5.80 8.33 -13.38
C GLY A 302 -4.57 7.85 -12.61
N ALA A 303 -3.37 8.30 -12.98
CA ALA A 303 -2.13 7.96 -12.29
C ALA A 303 -1.83 8.91 -11.15
N PHE A 304 -1.05 8.43 -10.19
CA PHE A 304 -0.45 9.24 -9.13
C PHE A 304 1.07 9.15 -9.23
N ASP A 305 1.74 10.28 -9.00
CA ASP A 305 3.19 10.35 -8.85
C ASP A 305 3.56 10.18 -7.38
N ILE A 306 3.88 8.95 -6.99
CA ILE A 306 4.21 8.56 -5.61
C ILE A 306 5.53 7.79 -5.64
N GLU A 307 6.55 8.37 -5.04
CA GLU A 307 7.84 7.72 -4.83
C GLU A 307 7.66 6.55 -3.85
N LEU A 308 8.29 5.41 -4.15
CA LEU A 308 8.23 4.19 -3.35
C LEU A 308 9.65 3.74 -3.00
N GLU A 309 10.00 3.72 -1.72
CA GLU A 309 11.34 3.37 -1.23
C GLU A 309 11.32 2.06 -0.46
N VAL A 310 12.33 1.21 -0.69
CA VAL A 310 12.58 -0.02 0.07
C VAL A 310 13.91 0.10 0.80
N LEU A 311 13.87 -0.11 2.10
CA LEU A 311 15.04 -0.13 2.97
C LEU A 311 15.18 -1.50 3.64
N LEU A 312 16.42 -1.92 3.85
CA LEU A 312 16.80 -3.09 4.62
C LEU A 312 17.70 -2.68 5.78
N ILE A 313 17.42 -3.18 6.97
CA ILE A 313 18.33 -3.04 8.12
C ILE A 313 18.54 -4.41 8.78
N THR A 314 19.81 -4.78 8.91
CA THR A 314 20.23 -6.05 9.54
C THR A 314 20.53 -5.83 11.02
N GLU A 315 20.69 -6.92 11.78
CA GLU A 315 21.14 -6.85 13.18
C GLU A 315 22.53 -6.21 13.30
N ARG A 316 23.48 -6.63 12.47
CA ARG A 316 24.84 -6.06 12.44
C ARG A 316 24.84 -4.57 12.10
N MET A 317 23.99 -4.12 11.18
CA MET A 317 23.86 -2.69 10.89
C MET A 317 23.39 -1.90 12.11
N ARG A 318 22.47 -2.45 12.92
CA ARG A 318 22.06 -1.80 14.20
C ARG A 318 23.20 -1.78 15.21
N GLU A 319 23.91 -2.88 15.39
CA GLU A 319 25.06 -2.97 16.31
C GLU A 319 26.16 -1.95 15.94
N GLN A 320 26.36 -1.71 14.65
CA GLN A 320 27.32 -0.75 14.11
C GLN A 320 26.78 0.68 14.01
N ASN A 321 25.52 0.94 14.41
CA ASN A 321 24.82 2.22 14.24
C ASN A 321 24.82 2.73 12.78
N LEU A 322 24.75 1.82 11.81
CA LEU A 322 24.63 2.14 10.39
C LEU A 322 23.16 2.45 10.03
N PRO A 323 22.91 3.39 9.10
CA PRO A 323 21.55 3.65 8.60
C PRO A 323 21.05 2.45 7.80
N ALA A 324 19.73 2.30 7.69
CA ALA A 324 19.13 1.30 6.79
C ALA A 324 19.63 1.48 5.35
N HIS A 325 19.93 0.37 4.68
CA HIS A 325 20.44 0.33 3.32
C HIS A 325 19.28 0.39 2.34
N ARG A 326 19.33 1.33 1.39
CA ARG A 326 18.30 1.45 0.35
C ARG A 326 18.49 0.37 -0.70
N LEU A 327 17.53 -0.53 -0.81
CA LEU A 327 17.49 -1.57 -1.84
C LEU A 327 16.91 -1.03 -3.15
N GLY A 328 15.93 -0.14 -3.08
CA GLY A 328 15.29 0.41 -4.26
C GLY A 328 14.55 1.73 -4.02
N LEU A 329 14.45 2.54 -5.07
CA LEU A 329 13.60 3.72 -5.17
C LEU A 329 12.82 3.65 -6.50
N SER A 330 11.56 3.23 -6.40
CA SER A 330 10.63 3.07 -7.51
C SER A 330 9.55 4.17 -7.46
N ASN A 331 8.52 4.06 -8.29
CA ASN A 331 7.39 4.97 -8.33
C ASN A 331 6.13 4.24 -8.83
N THR A 332 4.94 4.65 -8.37
CA THR A 332 3.64 4.17 -8.88
C THR A 332 3.43 4.41 -10.38
N LEU A 333 4.16 5.34 -10.98
CA LEU A 333 4.22 5.51 -12.45
C LEU A 333 4.82 4.30 -13.20
N SER A 334 5.34 3.30 -12.49
CA SER A 334 5.75 2.03 -13.09
C SER A 334 4.57 1.08 -13.37
N MET A 335 3.37 1.40 -12.88
CA MET A 335 2.15 0.65 -13.16
C MET A 335 1.78 0.77 -14.64
N TYR A 336 1.53 -0.36 -15.30
CA TYR A 336 1.07 -0.40 -16.69
C TYR A 336 -0.46 -0.28 -16.83
N TRP A 337 -1.17 -0.54 -15.74
CA TRP A 337 -2.63 -0.45 -15.62
C TRP A 337 -2.98 0.52 -14.48
N THR A 338 -3.94 1.42 -14.70
CA THR A 338 -4.41 2.39 -13.70
C THR A 338 -5.33 1.72 -12.68
N VAL A 339 -5.42 2.27 -11.47
CA VAL A 339 -6.31 1.74 -10.42
C VAL A 339 -7.78 1.65 -10.89
N ALA A 340 -8.23 2.58 -11.73
CA ALA A 340 -9.55 2.51 -12.33
C ALA A 340 -9.73 1.27 -13.22
N GLN A 341 -8.71 0.90 -14.00
CA GLN A 341 -8.70 -0.32 -14.80
C GLN A 341 -8.74 -1.58 -13.92
N LEU A 342 -8.09 -1.58 -12.75
CA LEU A 342 -8.14 -2.71 -11.80
C LEU A 342 -9.57 -2.92 -11.29
N VAL A 343 -10.23 -1.85 -10.82
CA VAL A 343 -11.63 -1.90 -10.32
C VAL A 343 -12.60 -2.32 -11.41
N ALA A 344 -12.48 -1.72 -12.61
CA ALA A 344 -13.34 -2.05 -13.75
C ALA A 344 -13.14 -3.52 -14.18
N HIS A 345 -11.89 -3.99 -14.26
CA HIS A 345 -11.62 -5.38 -14.63
C HIS A 345 -12.14 -6.36 -13.59
N HIS A 346 -11.91 -6.11 -12.31
CA HIS A 346 -12.26 -7.05 -11.27
C HIS A 346 -13.78 -7.27 -11.15
N SER A 347 -14.57 -6.23 -11.43
CA SER A 347 -16.04 -6.28 -11.39
C SER A 347 -16.71 -6.65 -12.72
N VAL A 348 -15.96 -6.71 -13.84
CA VAL A 348 -16.54 -6.85 -15.20
C VAL A 348 -17.39 -8.11 -15.40
N ASN A 349 -17.09 -9.18 -14.65
CA ASN A 349 -17.84 -10.44 -14.70
C ASN A 349 -19.03 -10.49 -13.73
N GLY A 350 -19.32 -9.38 -13.02
CA GLY A 350 -20.33 -9.32 -11.98
C GLY A 350 -19.82 -9.65 -10.57
N CYS A 351 -18.51 -9.77 -10.36
CA CYS A 351 -17.92 -9.89 -9.02
C CYS A 351 -18.38 -8.72 -8.14
N GLN A 352 -18.78 -9.04 -6.91
CA GLN A 352 -19.25 -8.06 -5.94
C GLN A 352 -18.06 -7.56 -5.11
N LEU A 353 -17.62 -6.32 -5.34
CA LEU A 353 -16.68 -5.66 -4.44
C LEU A 353 -17.39 -5.13 -3.20
N GLN A 354 -16.72 -5.15 -2.06
CA GLN A 354 -17.26 -4.74 -0.77
C GLN A 354 -16.41 -3.63 -0.11
N PRO A 355 -17.03 -2.77 0.72
CA PRO A 355 -16.29 -1.79 1.51
C PRO A 355 -15.27 -2.43 2.43
N GLY A 356 -14.00 -2.09 2.22
CA GLY A 356 -12.87 -2.66 2.95
C GLY A 356 -12.21 -3.85 2.26
N ASP A 357 -12.62 -4.24 1.07
CA ASP A 357 -11.77 -5.08 0.22
C ASP A 357 -10.45 -4.36 -0.07
N LEU A 358 -9.39 -5.14 -0.22
CA LEU A 358 -8.05 -4.64 -0.47
C LEU A 358 -7.54 -5.17 -1.80
N PHE A 359 -7.04 -4.29 -2.65
CA PHE A 359 -6.24 -4.70 -3.81
C PHE A 359 -4.76 -4.44 -3.54
N GLY A 360 -3.89 -5.38 -3.91
CA GLY A 360 -2.46 -5.17 -4.10
C GLY A 360 -2.19 -4.82 -5.56
N SER A 361 -1.26 -3.91 -5.82
CA SER A 361 -0.90 -3.53 -7.19
C SER A 361 -0.17 -4.64 -7.95
N GLY A 362 0.40 -5.61 -7.23
CA GLY A 362 1.56 -6.35 -7.72
C GLY A 362 2.84 -5.53 -7.57
N THR A 363 3.97 -6.21 -7.53
CA THR A 363 5.29 -5.61 -7.33
C THR A 363 5.57 -4.46 -8.33
N LEU A 364 5.99 -3.31 -7.79
CA LEU A 364 6.22 -2.08 -8.56
C LEU A 364 7.72 -1.81 -8.78
N SER A 365 8.23 -2.26 -9.92
CA SER A 365 9.60 -2.02 -10.35
C SER A 365 9.71 -0.96 -11.44
N GLY A 366 10.68 -0.06 -11.32
CA GLY A 366 11.12 0.82 -12.40
C GLY A 366 12.02 0.10 -13.43
N ALA A 367 12.41 0.82 -14.47
CA ALA A 367 13.19 0.26 -15.58
C ALA A 367 14.70 0.19 -15.25
N GLU A 368 15.19 1.11 -14.43
CA GLU A 368 16.62 1.26 -14.15
C GLU A 368 17.07 0.43 -12.93
N PRO A 369 18.35 0.01 -12.88
CA PRO A 369 18.93 -0.57 -11.68
C PRO A 369 18.73 0.33 -10.46
N GLY A 370 18.40 -0.27 -9.32
CA GLY A 370 18.06 0.46 -8.10
C GLY A 370 16.60 0.93 -8.02
N GLN A 371 15.74 0.54 -8.98
CA GLN A 371 14.29 0.81 -8.94
C GLN A 371 13.45 -0.47 -8.79
N TYR A 372 14.06 -1.62 -8.54
CA TYR A 372 13.36 -2.91 -8.49
C TYR A 372 12.63 -3.13 -7.16
N GLY A 373 11.48 -3.79 -7.23
CA GLY A 373 10.56 -4.00 -6.11
C GLY A 373 10.73 -5.31 -5.37
N SER A 374 11.77 -6.11 -5.66
CA SER A 374 12.03 -7.40 -4.97
C SER A 374 13.52 -7.78 -5.01
N LEU A 375 14.00 -8.58 -4.04
CA LEU A 375 15.35 -9.16 -4.12
C LEU A 375 15.49 -10.16 -5.26
N LEU A 376 14.41 -10.84 -5.65
CA LEU A 376 14.40 -11.72 -6.81
C LEU A 376 14.90 -10.99 -8.06
N GLU A 377 14.45 -9.75 -8.28
CA GLU A 377 14.88 -8.91 -9.40
C GLU A 377 16.28 -8.34 -9.18
N ILE A 378 16.53 -7.73 -8.01
CA ILE A 378 17.83 -7.09 -7.70
C ILE A 378 18.98 -8.08 -7.86
N THR A 379 18.75 -9.34 -7.50
CA THR A 379 19.80 -10.36 -7.49
C THR A 379 19.78 -11.28 -8.69
N GLU A 380 18.89 -11.04 -9.65
CA GLU A 380 18.64 -11.90 -10.82
C GLU A 380 18.45 -13.38 -10.45
N GLY A 381 17.58 -13.63 -9.47
CA GLY A 381 17.36 -14.97 -8.94
C GLY A 381 18.47 -15.50 -8.03
N GLY A 382 19.23 -14.61 -7.38
CA GLY A 382 20.33 -14.94 -6.48
C GLY A 382 21.68 -15.18 -7.16
N LYS A 383 21.79 -14.83 -8.45
CA LYS A 383 23.05 -14.89 -9.22
C LYS A 383 24.00 -13.78 -8.83
N HIS A 384 23.48 -12.59 -8.57
CA HIS A 384 24.24 -11.39 -8.25
C HIS A 384 23.85 -10.89 -6.85
N PRO A 385 24.61 -11.19 -5.79
CA PRO A 385 24.26 -10.73 -4.45
C PRO A 385 24.40 -9.20 -4.33
N VAL A 386 23.61 -8.60 -3.43
CA VAL A 386 23.76 -7.20 -3.02
C VAL A 386 24.75 -7.12 -1.87
N GLU A 387 25.72 -6.21 -1.94
CA GLU A 387 26.59 -5.86 -0.82
C GLU A 387 25.97 -4.72 -0.01
N LEU A 388 25.79 -4.95 1.29
CA LEU A 388 25.21 -4.00 2.24
C LEU A 388 26.29 -3.09 2.84
N ALA A 389 25.86 -1.97 3.42
CA ALA A 389 26.77 -1.00 4.04
C ALA A 389 27.62 -1.58 5.20
N SER A 390 27.17 -2.67 5.82
CA SER A 390 27.89 -3.42 6.87
C SER A 390 28.97 -4.36 6.32
N GLY A 391 29.06 -4.53 4.99
CA GLY A 391 29.86 -5.56 4.31
C GLY A 391 29.20 -6.96 4.29
N GLU A 392 27.98 -7.09 4.81
CA GLU A 392 27.15 -8.28 4.59
C GLU A 392 26.70 -8.38 3.14
N VAL A 393 26.40 -9.60 2.67
CA VAL A 393 25.80 -9.81 1.35
C VAL A 393 24.43 -10.43 1.47
N ARG A 394 23.51 -10.09 0.57
CA ARG A 394 22.17 -10.70 0.48
C ARG A 394 21.86 -11.18 -0.92
N LYS A 395 21.30 -12.39 -0.98
CA LYS A 395 20.62 -12.92 -2.18
C LYS A 395 19.10 -12.90 -2.00
N PHE A 396 18.69 -13.28 -0.81
CA PHE A 396 17.32 -13.29 -0.29
C PHE A 396 17.41 -12.88 1.19
N LEU A 397 16.26 -12.69 1.83
CA LEU A 397 16.20 -12.27 3.22
C LEU A 397 16.70 -13.36 4.17
N GLU A 398 17.50 -12.95 5.14
CA GLU A 398 17.99 -13.77 6.24
C GLU A 398 17.18 -13.50 7.52
N ASP A 399 17.26 -14.40 8.50
CA ASP A 399 16.61 -14.17 9.78
C ASP A 399 17.26 -12.99 10.51
N GLY A 400 16.46 -12.10 11.09
CA GLY A 400 16.92 -10.87 11.73
C GLY A 400 16.84 -9.62 10.83
N ASP A 401 16.73 -9.79 9.51
CA ASP A 401 16.54 -8.70 8.56
C ASP A 401 15.18 -8.00 8.79
N GLU A 402 15.14 -6.66 8.79
CA GLU A 402 13.89 -5.88 8.76
C GLU A 402 13.79 -5.13 7.42
N ILE A 403 12.68 -5.37 6.71
CA ILE A 403 12.31 -4.57 5.53
C ILE A 403 11.41 -3.42 5.98
N ILE A 404 11.66 -2.24 5.43
CA ILE A 404 10.88 -1.03 5.66
C ILE A 404 10.53 -0.45 4.29
N LEU A 405 9.24 -0.41 3.97
CA LEU A 405 8.71 0.30 2.81
C LEU A 405 8.26 1.70 3.23
N ARG A 406 8.49 2.68 2.36
CA ARG A 406 8.03 4.07 2.51
C ARG A 406 7.45 4.56 1.19
N ALA A 407 6.45 5.44 1.28
CA ALA A 407 5.87 6.08 0.11
C ALA A 407 5.69 7.58 0.36
N ARG A 408 5.92 8.38 -0.67
CA ARG A 408 5.76 9.83 -0.61
C ARG A 408 5.38 10.45 -1.95
N ALA A 409 4.32 11.24 -1.94
CA ALA A 409 3.92 12.07 -3.06
C ALA A 409 4.54 13.47 -2.89
N ARG A 410 5.20 13.98 -3.94
CA ARG A 410 5.88 15.28 -3.94
C ARG A 410 5.55 16.07 -5.20
N ARG A 411 5.39 17.38 -5.05
CA ARG A 411 5.20 18.32 -6.16
C ARG A 411 5.58 19.72 -5.68
N ASP A 412 6.30 20.47 -6.50
CA ASP A 412 6.72 21.83 -6.15
C ASP A 412 5.51 22.71 -5.82
N GLY A 413 5.61 23.44 -4.71
CA GLY A 413 4.53 24.30 -4.21
C GLY A 413 3.36 23.58 -3.54
N VAL A 414 3.40 22.25 -3.41
CA VAL A 414 2.41 21.43 -2.71
C VAL A 414 3.07 20.78 -1.49
N ALA A 415 2.35 20.66 -0.37
CA ALA A 415 2.85 19.95 0.80
C ALA A 415 3.04 18.46 0.49
N SER A 416 4.16 17.87 0.91
CA SER A 416 4.43 16.43 0.78
C SER A 416 3.35 15.58 1.46
N ILE A 417 2.97 14.45 0.86
CA ILE A 417 2.07 13.48 1.49
C ILE A 417 2.77 12.14 1.59
N GLY A 418 2.86 11.59 2.80
CA GLY A 418 3.46 10.28 3.03
C GLY A 418 2.49 9.29 3.67
N PHE A 419 2.92 8.03 3.69
CA PHE A 419 2.08 6.89 4.04
C PHE A 419 2.45 6.26 5.40
N GLY A 420 3.39 6.89 6.12
CA GLY A 420 4.13 6.22 7.18
C GLY A 420 4.96 5.07 6.62
N GLU A 421 5.13 4.03 7.42
CA GLU A 421 5.96 2.88 7.07
C GLU A 421 5.17 1.58 7.06
N CYS A 422 5.50 0.70 6.12
CA CYS A 422 5.15 -0.71 6.13
C CYS A 422 6.42 -1.52 6.41
N ARG A 423 6.59 -2.01 7.63
CA ARG A 423 7.80 -2.70 8.09
C ARG A 423 7.51 -4.07 8.66
N GLY A 424 8.47 -4.98 8.57
CA GLY A 424 8.42 -6.30 9.20
C GLY A 424 9.80 -6.90 9.37
N LYS A 425 10.06 -7.47 10.55
CA LYS A 425 11.31 -8.17 10.88
C LYS A 425 11.15 -9.67 10.64
N VAL A 426 12.06 -10.25 9.87
CA VAL A 426 12.11 -11.69 9.62
C VAL A 426 12.58 -12.40 10.88
N VAL A 427 11.83 -13.42 11.31
CA VAL A 427 12.19 -14.31 12.40
C VAL A 427 12.26 -15.75 11.92
N ALA A 428 13.08 -16.55 12.62
CA ALA A 428 13.33 -17.94 12.25
C ALA A 428 12.05 -18.77 12.14
N ALA A 429 12.09 -19.76 11.25
CA ALA A 429 11.06 -20.77 11.15
C ALA A 429 10.92 -21.52 12.49
N ASN A 430 9.70 -21.96 12.80
CA ASN A 430 9.41 -22.73 14.02
C ASN A 430 10.19 -24.05 14.14
#